data_AF-A0A1E4HPU0-F1
#
_entry.id   AF-A0A1E4HPU0-F1
#
_cell.length_a   1.000
_cell.length_b   1.000
_cell.length_c   1.000
_cell.angle_alpha   90.00
_cell.angle_beta   90.00
_cell.angle_gamma   90.00
#
_symmetry.space_group_name_H-M   'P 1'
#
loop_
_entity.id
_entity.type
_entity.pdbx_description
1 polymer ?
#
loop_
_entity_poly.entity_id
_entity_poly.type
_entity_poly.pdbx_seq_one_letter_code
_entity_poly.pdbx_strand_id
1 'polypeptide(L)'
;MASPSEWARGYARQAQADFLMWQALEEDRDVQLCHRMMFLQMACEKLCKARLIHQGTLPSNVQTSHGYIAKPLPLIIRAQLEFMGWDLRARDDLYHFARRLSPEIELMNPSVDRNGQRPDNCEYPWEDAVSKLHSPLDWSFNPARILRNPLGPSFIKLLRLAMDRAVEEMR
;
A
#
# COMPACT_ATOMS: atom_id res chain seq x y z
N MET A 1 10.78 7.39 25.73
CA MET A 1 10.67 7.01 24.29
C MET A 1 9.33 6.34 24.08
N ALA A 2 8.70 6.55 22.92
CA ALA A 2 7.42 5.91 22.61
C ALA A 2 7.58 4.37 22.50
N SER A 3 6.60 3.64 23.03
CA SER A 3 6.54 2.18 22.99
C SER A 3 6.21 1.63 21.60
N PRO A 4 6.55 0.36 21.28
CA PRO A 4 6.15 -0.26 20.02
C PRO A 4 4.63 -0.21 19.77
N SER A 5 3.80 -0.32 20.81
CA SER A 5 2.35 -0.20 20.70
C SER A 5 1.93 1.21 20.24
N GLU A 6 2.53 2.27 20.79
CA GLU A 6 2.27 3.65 20.36
C GLU A 6 2.68 3.88 18.89
N TRP A 7 3.79 3.29 18.45
CA TRP A 7 4.23 3.33 17.06
C TRP A 7 3.26 2.59 16.12
N ALA A 8 2.86 1.37 16.47
CA ALA A 8 1.91 0.58 15.68
C ALA A 8 0.58 1.33 15.51
N ARG A 9 0.05 1.89 16.61
CA ARG A 9 -1.16 2.73 16.60
C ARG A 9 -0.98 3.97 15.72
N GLY A 10 0.17 4.64 15.82
CA GLY A 10 0.49 5.81 14.99
C GLY A 10 0.44 5.49 13.50
N TYR A 11 1.08 4.39 13.09
CA TYR A 11 1.06 3.92 11.70
C TYR A 11 -0.33 3.49 11.25
N ALA A 12 -1.11 2.78 12.07
CA ALA A 12 -2.46 2.35 11.70
C ALA A 12 -3.39 3.55 11.43
N ARG A 13 -3.32 4.57 12.29
CA ARG A 13 -4.08 5.82 12.12
C ARG A 13 -3.67 6.59 10.87
N GLN A 14 -2.36 6.69 10.60
CA GLN A 14 -1.89 7.34 9.37
C GLN A 14 -2.30 6.56 8.12
N ALA A 15 -2.23 5.23 8.15
CA ALA A 15 -2.67 4.39 7.04
C ALA A 15 -4.14 4.64 6.68
N GLN A 16 -5.01 4.72 7.69
CA GLN A 16 -6.42 5.05 7.51
C GLN A 16 -6.60 6.47 6.95
N ALA A 17 -5.87 7.46 7.49
CA ALA A 17 -5.95 8.83 7.01
C ALA A 17 -5.50 8.98 5.55
N ASP A 18 -4.39 8.33 5.16
CA ASP A 18 -3.92 8.33 3.77
C ASP A 18 -4.92 7.65 2.84
N PHE A 19 -5.54 6.56 3.28
CA PHE A 19 -6.56 5.86 2.49
C PHE A 19 -7.81 6.75 2.28
N LEU A 20 -8.27 7.44 3.32
CA LEU A 20 -9.38 8.38 3.19
C LEU A 20 -9.05 9.53 2.24
N MET A 21 -7.80 10.03 2.27
CA MET A 21 -7.34 11.03 1.30
C MET A 21 -7.34 10.46 -0.11
N TRP A 22 -6.82 9.24 -0.32
CA TRP A 22 -6.91 8.57 -1.63
C TRP A 22 -8.35 8.48 -2.14
N GLN A 23 -9.29 8.08 -1.29
CA GLN A 23 -10.71 8.00 -1.67
C GLN A 23 -11.28 9.36 -2.07
N ALA A 24 -10.97 10.42 -1.32
CA ALA A 24 -11.42 11.77 -1.63
C ALA A 24 -10.87 12.26 -2.98
N LEU A 25 -9.60 11.94 -3.28
CA LEU A 25 -8.96 12.33 -4.54
C LEU A 25 -9.43 11.49 -5.75
N GLU A 26 -9.93 10.27 -5.54
CA GLU A 26 -10.51 9.47 -6.64
C GLU A 26 -11.78 10.09 -7.23
N GLU A 27 -12.52 10.85 -6.43
CA GLU A 27 -13.73 11.57 -6.85
C GLU A 27 -13.40 12.87 -7.62
N ASP A 28 -12.19 13.41 -7.45
CA ASP A 28 -11.75 14.66 -8.06
C ASP A 28 -11.03 14.42 -9.39
N ARG A 29 -11.69 14.77 -10.50
CA ARG A 29 -11.15 14.59 -11.86
C ARG A 29 -9.99 15.51 -12.22
N ASP A 30 -9.76 16.58 -11.46
CA ASP A 30 -8.68 17.54 -11.73
C ASP A 30 -7.36 17.10 -11.07
N VAL A 31 -7.43 16.17 -10.11
CA VAL A 31 -6.26 15.61 -9.44
C VAL A 31 -5.56 14.58 -10.31
N GLN A 32 -4.26 14.83 -10.56
CA GLN A 32 -3.41 13.94 -11.33
C GLN A 32 -3.22 12.57 -10.68
N LEU A 33 -3.13 11.53 -11.51
CA LEU A 33 -3.10 10.13 -11.06
C LEU A 33 -1.96 9.84 -10.07
N CYS A 34 -0.79 10.45 -10.26
CA CYS A 34 0.36 10.27 -9.36
C CYS A 34 0.04 10.62 -7.90
N HIS A 35 -0.69 11.70 -7.64
CA HIS A 35 -1.06 12.10 -6.28
C HIS A 35 -1.98 11.09 -5.63
N ARG A 36 -2.95 10.55 -6.38
CA ARG A 36 -3.83 9.49 -5.88
C ARG A 36 -3.00 8.26 -5.55
N MET A 37 -2.16 7.83 -6.48
CA MET A 37 -1.33 6.64 -6.29
C MET A 37 -0.35 6.77 -5.12
N MET A 38 0.20 7.96 -4.88
CA MET A 38 1.04 8.26 -3.72
C MET A 38 0.31 8.01 -2.40
N PHE A 39 -0.93 8.50 -2.25
CA PHE A 39 -1.71 8.23 -1.03
C PHE A 39 -2.06 6.74 -0.86
N LEU A 40 -2.37 6.03 -1.94
CA LEU A 40 -2.60 4.59 -1.86
C LEU A 40 -1.33 3.82 -1.47
N GLN A 41 -0.17 4.20 -2.01
CA GLN A 41 1.13 3.63 -1.65
C GLN A 41 1.40 3.83 -0.16
N MET A 42 1.28 5.07 0.34
CA MET A 42 1.53 5.40 1.75
C MET A 42 0.57 4.67 2.68
N ALA A 43 -0.72 4.59 2.32
CA ALA A 43 -1.71 3.87 3.10
C ALA A 43 -1.32 2.39 3.26
N CYS A 44 -0.94 1.73 2.17
CA CYS A 44 -0.47 0.35 2.19
C CYS A 44 0.79 0.19 3.03
N GLU A 45 1.79 1.05 2.83
CA GLU A 45 3.07 0.99 3.56
C GLU A 45 2.85 1.10 5.08
N LYS A 46 2.08 2.10 5.51
CA LYS A 46 1.84 2.36 6.94
C LYS A 46 0.99 1.26 7.56
N LEU A 47 0.02 0.68 6.83
CA LEU A 47 -0.72 -0.49 7.32
C LEU A 47 0.24 -1.67 7.56
N CYS A 48 1.13 -1.94 6.61
CA CYS A 48 2.11 -3.01 6.75
C CYS A 48 3.08 -2.78 7.91
N LYS A 49 3.60 -1.56 8.07
CA LYS A 49 4.45 -1.18 9.23
C LYS A 49 3.71 -1.37 10.55
N ALA A 50 2.45 -0.93 10.64
CA ALA A 50 1.63 -1.10 11.84
C ALA A 50 1.50 -2.58 12.22
N ARG A 51 1.19 -3.45 11.25
CA ARG A 51 1.02 -4.89 11.46
C ARG A 51 2.33 -5.58 11.85
N LEU A 52 3.45 -5.24 11.21
CA LEU A 52 4.77 -5.77 11.56
C LEU A 52 5.17 -5.42 12.99
N ILE A 53 4.96 -4.16 13.40
CA ILE A 53 5.29 -3.71 14.76
C ILE A 53 4.38 -4.40 15.79
N HIS A 54 3.08 -4.49 15.50
CA HIS A 54 2.13 -5.18 16.37
C HIS A 54 2.46 -6.68 16.55
N GLN A 55 3.11 -7.30 15.56
CA GLN A 55 3.60 -8.68 15.62
C GLN A 55 4.99 -8.83 16.26
N GLY A 56 5.56 -7.76 16.80
CA GLY A 56 6.82 -7.79 17.56
C GLY A 56 8.05 -7.25 16.82
N THR A 57 7.90 -6.70 15.61
CA THR A 57 9.02 -6.01 14.94
C THR A 57 9.34 -4.70 15.67
N LEU A 58 10.62 -4.43 15.92
CA LEU A 58 11.02 -3.16 16.53
C LEU A 58 10.73 -1.97 15.59
N PRO A 59 10.16 -0.84 16.08
CA PRO A 59 9.87 0.33 15.24
C PRO A 59 11.09 0.84 14.46
N SER A 60 12.27 0.83 15.08
CA SER A 60 13.54 1.23 14.45
C SER A 60 13.87 0.45 13.18
N ASN A 61 13.39 -0.79 13.06
CA ASN A 61 13.68 -1.64 11.90
C ASN A 61 12.84 -1.25 10.68
N VAL A 62 11.65 -0.66 10.89
CA VAL A 62 10.71 -0.37 9.81
C VAL A 62 10.52 1.12 9.55
N GLN A 63 10.93 1.99 10.48
CA GLN A 63 10.67 3.42 10.38
C GLN A 63 11.26 4.04 9.11
N THR A 64 12.51 3.71 8.79
CA THR A 64 13.31 4.34 7.73
C THR A 64 13.32 3.58 6.40
N SER A 65 12.78 2.36 6.35
CA SER A 65 12.75 1.55 5.15
C SER A 65 11.35 1.56 4.53
N HIS A 66 11.30 1.49 3.19
CA HIS A 66 10.09 1.64 2.39
C HIS A 66 9.64 0.35 1.68
N GLY A 67 10.41 -0.74 1.84
CA GLY A 67 10.16 -2.06 1.22
C GLY A 67 9.31 -3.01 2.08
N TYR A 68 8.14 -2.57 2.56
CA TYR A 68 7.28 -3.36 3.46
C TYR A 68 5.88 -3.64 2.92
N ILE A 69 5.60 -3.42 1.64
CA ILE A 69 4.29 -3.70 1.05
C ILE A 69 4.28 -5.09 0.39
N ALA A 70 5.27 -5.41 -0.44
CA ALA A 70 5.24 -6.54 -1.37
C ALA A 70 4.99 -7.90 -0.69
N LYS A 71 5.62 -8.12 0.48
CA LYS A 71 5.48 -9.36 1.26
C LYS A 71 4.34 -9.30 2.29
N PRO A 72 4.22 -8.24 3.11
CA PRO A 72 3.23 -8.22 4.19
C PRO A 72 1.79 -8.00 3.72
N LEU A 73 1.56 -7.17 2.70
CA LEU A 73 0.21 -6.80 2.29
C LEU A 73 -0.66 -8.00 1.88
N PRO A 74 -0.20 -8.97 1.07
CA PRO A 74 -1.00 -10.15 0.75
C PRO A 74 -1.36 -11.00 1.97
N LEU A 75 -0.48 -11.06 2.98
CA LEU A 75 -0.72 -11.78 4.23
C LEU A 75 -1.78 -11.07 5.08
N ILE A 76 -1.75 -9.74 5.10
CA ILE A 76 -2.77 -8.92 5.78
C ILE A 76 -4.14 -9.11 5.13
N ILE A 77 -4.21 -9.11 3.79
CA ILE A 77 -5.46 -9.40 3.06
C ILE A 77 -5.97 -10.80 3.37
N ARG A 78 -5.09 -11.80 3.39
CA ARG A 78 -5.47 -13.17 3.78
C ARG A 78 -6.01 -13.22 5.21
N ALA A 79 -5.32 -12.61 6.17
CA ALA A 79 -5.76 -12.58 7.57
C ALA A 79 -7.11 -11.84 7.74
N GLN A 80 -7.39 -10.85 6.89
CA GLN A 80 -8.69 -10.18 6.87
C GLN A 80 -9.80 -11.08 6.31
N LEU A 81 -9.52 -11.84 5.26
CA LEU A 81 -10.46 -12.84 4.72
C LEU A 81 -10.79 -13.92 5.77
N GLU A 82 -9.77 -14.43 6.47
CA GLU A 82 -9.93 -15.41 7.55
C GLU A 82 -10.79 -14.85 8.69
N PHE A 83 -10.55 -13.60 9.10
CA PHE A 83 -11.33 -12.93 10.14
C PHE A 83 -12.81 -12.74 9.78
N MET A 84 -13.11 -12.53 8.50
CA MET A 84 -14.48 -12.43 8.00
C MET A 84 -15.19 -13.80 7.89
N GLY A 85 -14.51 -14.90 8.25
CA GLY A 85 -15.04 -16.26 8.15
C GLY A 85 -15.21 -16.72 6.71
N TRP A 86 -14.50 -16.12 5.75
CA TRP A 86 -14.61 -16.51 4.34
C TRP A 86 -13.76 -17.74 4.03
N ASP A 87 -14.27 -18.60 3.17
CA ASP A 87 -13.51 -19.72 2.64
C ASP A 87 -12.35 -19.20 1.76
N LEU A 88 -11.13 -19.43 2.22
CA LEU A 88 -9.91 -19.01 1.53
C LEU A 88 -9.73 -19.69 0.18
N ARG A 89 -10.20 -20.93 0.02
CA ARG A 89 -10.10 -21.62 -1.27
C ARG A 89 -11.02 -20.96 -2.30
N ALA A 90 -12.20 -20.54 -1.86
CA ALA A 90 -13.17 -19.84 -2.71
C ALA A 90 -12.75 -18.38 -3.01
N ARG A 91 -11.79 -17.82 -2.27
CA ARG A 91 -11.32 -16.43 -2.38
C ARG A 91 -9.82 -16.32 -2.70
N ASP A 92 -9.24 -17.40 -3.21
CA ASP A 92 -7.82 -17.48 -3.55
C ASP A 92 -7.45 -16.48 -4.65
N ASP A 93 -8.41 -16.14 -5.52
CA ASP A 93 -8.31 -15.09 -6.54
C ASP A 93 -7.95 -13.72 -5.95
N LEU A 94 -8.55 -13.32 -4.83
CA LEU A 94 -8.26 -12.06 -4.14
C LEU A 94 -6.88 -12.07 -3.48
N TYR A 95 -6.47 -13.20 -2.91
CA TYR A 95 -5.12 -13.35 -2.38
C TYR A 95 -4.07 -13.26 -3.49
N HIS A 96 -4.27 -13.96 -4.60
CA HIS A 96 -3.40 -13.88 -5.77
C HIS A 96 -3.38 -12.49 -6.41
N PHE A 97 -4.54 -11.82 -6.45
CA PHE A 97 -4.63 -10.43 -6.88
C PHE A 97 -3.78 -9.52 -5.98
N ALA A 98 -3.92 -9.63 -4.66
CA ALA A 98 -3.10 -8.88 -3.70
C ALA A 98 -1.61 -9.17 -3.88
N ARG A 99 -1.21 -10.44 -4.05
CA ARG A 99 0.19 -10.82 -4.31
C ARG A 99 0.77 -10.21 -5.57
N ARG A 100 -0.04 -10.08 -6.63
CA ARG A 100 0.38 -9.46 -7.89
C ARG A 100 0.48 -7.93 -7.76
N LEU A 101 -0.47 -7.31 -7.07
CA LEU A 101 -0.57 -5.86 -6.96
C LEU A 101 0.45 -5.28 -5.96
N SER A 102 0.73 -5.98 -4.86
CA SER A 102 1.54 -5.44 -3.75
C SER A 102 2.96 -5.00 -4.17
N PRO A 103 3.72 -5.78 -4.96
CA PRO A 103 5.03 -5.33 -5.45
C PRO A 103 4.95 -4.10 -6.35
N GLU A 104 3.89 -4.00 -7.16
CA GLU A 104 3.70 -2.84 -8.05
C GLU A 104 3.38 -1.58 -7.26
N ILE A 105 2.66 -1.69 -6.14
CA ILE A 105 2.44 -0.57 -5.22
C ILE A 105 3.75 -0.17 -4.53
N GLU A 106 4.55 -1.14 -4.08
CA GLU A 106 5.84 -0.89 -3.42
C GLU A 106 6.82 -0.11 -4.30
N LEU A 107 6.89 -0.47 -5.58
CA LEU A 107 7.76 0.17 -6.58
C LEU A 107 7.42 1.63 -6.86
N MET A 108 6.28 2.13 -6.37
CA MET A 108 5.95 3.55 -6.51
C MET A 108 6.73 4.45 -5.55
N ASN A 109 7.31 3.86 -4.50
CA ASN A 109 8.15 4.60 -3.57
C ASN A 109 9.54 4.83 -4.19
N PRO A 110 10.04 6.08 -4.25
CA PRO A 110 11.33 6.40 -4.87
C PRO A 110 12.53 5.70 -4.21
N SER A 111 12.39 5.28 -2.95
CA SER A 111 13.47 4.61 -2.21
C SER A 111 13.55 3.10 -2.50
N VAL A 112 12.59 2.54 -3.23
CA VAL A 112 12.55 1.12 -3.58
C VAL A 112 13.19 0.93 -4.94
N ASP A 113 14.47 0.52 -4.95
CA ASP A 113 15.19 0.18 -6.17
C ASP A 113 15.00 -1.29 -6.54
N ARG A 114 14.64 -1.55 -7.80
CA ARG A 114 14.56 -2.89 -8.40
C ARG A 114 15.74 -3.14 -9.33
N ASN A 115 16.95 -2.99 -8.81
CA ASN A 115 18.20 -3.14 -9.56
C ASN A 115 18.27 -2.23 -10.81
N GLY A 116 17.82 -0.98 -10.68
CA GLY A 116 17.77 -0.01 -11.78
C GLY A 116 16.67 -0.26 -12.82
N GLN A 117 15.84 -1.30 -12.66
CA GLN A 117 14.72 -1.58 -13.57
C GLN A 117 13.41 -0.96 -13.03
N ARG A 118 13.13 0.26 -13.51
CA ARG A 118 11.91 1.07 -13.33
C ARG A 118 11.72 1.77 -11.99
N PRO A 119 11.66 3.11 -12.00
CA PRO A 119 10.91 3.86 -11.00
C PRO A 119 9.49 4.08 -11.54
N ASP A 120 8.46 3.50 -10.93
CA ASP A 120 7.09 4.06 -11.04
C ASP A 120 6.98 5.18 -10.00
N ASN A 121 7.94 6.11 -9.96
CA ASN A 121 8.06 7.10 -8.88
C ASN A 121 6.87 8.06 -8.93
N CYS A 122 6.08 8.10 -7.86
CA CYS A 122 4.91 8.98 -7.78
C CYS A 122 5.23 10.38 -7.23
N GLU A 123 6.44 10.60 -6.70
CA GLU A 123 6.81 11.82 -5.98
C GLU A 123 7.63 12.80 -6.81
N TYR A 124 8.64 12.32 -7.55
CA TYR A 124 9.60 13.17 -8.24
C TYR A 124 9.88 12.69 -9.67
N PRO A 125 10.29 13.58 -10.60
CA PRO A 125 10.83 13.17 -11.88
C PRO A 125 12.03 12.23 -11.74
N TRP A 126 12.26 11.37 -12.72
CA TRP A 126 13.38 10.43 -12.75
C TRP A 126 13.89 10.20 -14.17
N GLU A 127 15.14 9.78 -14.28
CA GLU A 127 15.71 9.31 -15.56
C GLU A 127 15.64 7.79 -15.62
N ASP A 128 15.33 7.25 -16.81
CA ASP A 128 15.45 5.82 -17.06
C ASP A 128 16.88 5.43 -17.48
N ALA A 129 17.08 4.13 -17.75
CA ALA A 129 18.38 3.58 -18.14
C ALA A 129 18.94 4.12 -19.47
N VAL A 130 18.14 4.87 -20.25
CA VAL A 130 18.58 5.53 -21.49
C VAL A 130 18.62 7.05 -21.35
N SER A 131 18.66 7.58 -20.11
CA SER A 131 18.70 9.01 -19.79
C SER A 131 17.50 9.80 -20.31
N LYS A 132 16.34 9.13 -20.48
CA LYS A 132 15.09 9.84 -20.74
C LYS A 132 14.47 10.27 -19.42
N LEU A 133 14.20 11.57 -19.30
CA LEU A 133 13.47 12.14 -18.18
C LEU A 133 11.98 11.76 -18.26
N HIS A 134 11.45 11.28 -17.15
CA HIS A 134 10.04 11.00 -16.92
C HIS A 134 9.51 11.88 -15.80
N SER A 135 8.26 12.29 -15.94
CA SER A 135 7.52 13.05 -14.93
C SER A 135 6.38 12.20 -14.40
N PRO A 136 6.15 12.14 -13.08
CA PRO A 136 4.99 11.43 -12.51
C PRO A 136 3.65 11.95 -13.04
N LEU A 137 3.59 13.23 -13.43
CA LEU A 137 2.38 13.85 -13.97
C LEU A 137 1.98 13.29 -15.34
N ASP A 138 2.96 12.82 -16.12
CA ASP A 138 2.76 12.26 -17.45
C ASP A 138 2.81 10.71 -17.46
N TRP A 139 2.95 10.10 -16.27
CA TRP A 139 3.18 8.68 -16.13
C TRP A 139 1.90 7.87 -15.90
N SER A 140 1.86 6.68 -16.47
CA SER A 140 0.80 5.71 -16.24
C SER A 140 1.27 4.63 -15.26
N PHE A 141 0.70 4.64 -14.06
CA PHE A 141 1.06 3.72 -12.99
C PHE A 141 0.41 2.35 -13.19
N ASN A 142 1.22 1.27 -13.16
CA ASN A 142 0.71 -0.08 -13.35
C ASN A 142 -0.31 -0.52 -12.29
N PRO A 143 -0.14 -0.18 -10.98
CA PRO A 143 -1.16 -0.44 -9.96
C PRO A 143 -2.54 0.13 -10.31
N ALA A 144 -2.61 1.36 -10.82
CA ALA A 144 -3.86 2.00 -11.22
C ALA A 144 -4.59 1.20 -12.30
N ARG A 145 -3.85 0.63 -13.25
CA ARG A 145 -4.41 -0.23 -14.31
C ARG A 145 -4.88 -1.58 -13.75
N ILE A 146 -4.11 -2.19 -12.85
CA ILE A 146 -4.46 -3.46 -12.20
C ILE A 146 -5.74 -3.32 -11.37
N LEU A 147 -5.90 -2.20 -10.66
CA LEU A 147 -7.08 -1.90 -9.86
C LEU A 147 -8.38 -1.73 -10.66
N ARG A 148 -8.32 -1.51 -11.98
CA ARG A 148 -9.51 -1.50 -12.85
C ARG A 148 -10.04 -2.90 -13.17
N ASN A 149 -9.31 -3.96 -12.79
CA ASN A 149 -9.80 -5.33 -12.90
C ASN A 149 -11.05 -5.54 -12.03
N PRO A 150 -11.97 -6.46 -12.37
CA PRO A 150 -13.13 -6.80 -11.54
C PRO A 150 -12.83 -7.11 -10.06
N LEU A 151 -11.62 -7.60 -9.73
CA LEU A 151 -11.20 -7.86 -8.35
C LEU A 151 -10.74 -6.61 -7.59
N GLY A 152 -10.44 -5.51 -8.28
CA GLY A 152 -9.95 -4.27 -7.69
C GLY A 152 -10.86 -3.67 -6.62
N PRO A 153 -12.16 -3.45 -6.89
CA PRO A 153 -13.10 -2.95 -5.88
C PRO A 153 -13.17 -3.83 -4.63
N SER A 154 -13.15 -5.15 -4.80
CA SER A 154 -13.14 -6.11 -3.68
C SER A 154 -11.85 -6.02 -2.87
N PHE A 155 -10.70 -5.87 -3.53
CA PHE A 155 -9.42 -5.64 -2.87
C PHE A 155 -9.42 -4.33 -2.07
N ILE A 156 -9.88 -3.21 -2.67
CA ILE A 156 -9.96 -1.91 -2.00
C ILE A 156 -10.88 -1.97 -0.77
N LYS A 157 -12.01 -2.69 -0.88
CA LYS A 157 -12.90 -2.94 0.26
C LYS A 157 -12.20 -3.71 1.38
N LEU A 158 -11.46 -4.78 1.05
CA LEU A 158 -10.70 -5.55 2.04
C LEU A 158 -9.58 -4.74 2.68
N LEU A 159 -8.90 -3.90 1.90
CA LEU A 159 -7.85 -3.00 2.39
C LEU A 159 -8.42 -2.04 3.44
N ARG A 160 -9.56 -1.41 3.15
CA ARG A 160 -10.28 -0.55 4.10
C ARG A 160 -10.62 -1.30 5.39
N LEU A 161 -11.24 -2.47 5.28
CA LEU A 161 -11.61 -3.29 6.44
C LEU A 161 -10.38 -3.69 7.29
N ALA A 162 -9.26 -4.00 6.64
CA ALA A 162 -8.03 -4.34 7.34
C ALA A 162 -7.43 -3.14 8.09
N MET A 163 -7.56 -1.93 7.56
CA MET A 163 -7.15 -0.68 8.21
C MET A 163 -8.05 -0.34 9.40
N ASP A 164 -9.38 -0.40 9.21
CA ASP A 164 -10.35 -0.14 10.28
C ASP A 164 -10.11 -1.08 11.47
N ARG A 165 -9.93 -2.38 11.17
CA ARG A 165 -9.56 -3.38 12.18
C ARG A 165 -8.21 -3.09 12.85
N ALA A 166 -7.19 -2.68 12.08
CA ALA A 166 -5.89 -2.35 12.66
C ALA A 166 -5.99 -1.17 13.63
N VAL A 167 -6.80 -0.16 13.32
CA VAL A 167 -7.06 0.96 14.23
C VAL A 167 -7.76 0.49 15.49
N GLU A 168 -8.74 -0.41 15.40
CA GLU A 168 -9.48 -0.93 16.56
C GLU A 168 -8.62 -1.81 17.47
N GLU A 169 -7.86 -2.75 16.92
CA GLU A 169 -6.99 -3.67 17.67
C GLU A 169 -5.81 -2.96 18.36
N MET A 170 -5.43 -1.77 17.86
CA MET A 170 -4.29 -1.00 18.35
C MET A 170 -4.69 0.26 19.12
N ARG A 171 -5.96 0.39 19.52
CA ARG A 171 -6.43 1.48 20.41
C ARG A 171 -5.79 1.36 21.79
#